data_AF-A0A839HEJ7-F1
#
_entry.id   AF-A0A839HEJ7-F1
#
_cell.length_a   1.000
_cell.length_b   1.000
_cell.length_c   1.000
_cell.angle_alpha   90.00
_cell.angle_beta   90.00
_cell.angle_gamma   90.00
#
_symmetry.space_group_name_H-M   'P 1'
#
loop_
_entity.id
_entity.type
_entity.pdbx_description
1 polymer ?
#
loop_
_entity_poly.entity_id
_entity_poly.type
_entity_poly.pdbx_seq_one_letter_code
_entity_poly.pdbx_strand_id
1 'polypeptide(L)'
;MSAVLTSLRYRQVVLRALLWSVVGITYAPLFVGLDRLFAVIGFGAWATVPAAALTTAAVTVLTSAQQVAVAASLVGVTVASFGLLIMGSTLPLGSLATAAAVAGIIAGLVVRFPQCCTWHVAGKAFAAAVTGILCGTVLVFAKPLVEGLQSPAGAVAFLISINGMFYVAVVRQWIEQLGCASQGSCQLRQALVIGLIAMLTAASVWVVGASVTGRTGDAITDALLTLPHVLPLALASGAITGVITGALLEIFEFRWVHDA
;
A
#
# COMPACT_ATOMS: atom_id res chain seq x y z
N MET A 1 0.82 31.22 28.54
CA MET A 1 0.15 29.92 28.27
C MET A 1 -0.44 29.82 26.87
N SER A 2 -1.15 30.83 26.34
CA SER A 2 -1.75 30.78 24.99
C SER A 2 -0.75 30.52 23.84
N ALA A 3 0.42 31.19 23.84
CA ALA A 3 1.45 31.00 22.80
C ALA A 3 2.13 29.62 22.81
N VAL A 4 2.16 28.93 23.96
CA VAL A 4 2.74 27.58 24.06
C VAL A 4 1.76 26.55 23.50
N LEU A 5 0.47 26.69 23.80
CA LEU A 5 -0.60 25.83 23.28
C LEU A 5 -0.72 25.92 21.75
N THR A 6 -0.58 27.12 21.17
CA THR A 6 -0.58 27.29 19.71
C THR A 6 0.65 26.66 19.05
N SER A 7 1.82 26.73 19.68
CA SER A 7 3.06 26.11 19.16
C SER A 7 2.97 24.58 19.13
N LEU A 8 2.34 23.96 20.15
CA LEU A 8 2.18 22.50 20.22
C LEU A 8 1.18 22.00 19.17
N ARG A 9 0.05 22.69 19.02
CA ARG A 9 -0.96 22.35 18.00
C ARG A 9 -0.39 22.51 16.59
N TYR A 10 0.36 23.58 16.32
CA TYR A 10 1.02 23.76 15.03
C TYR A 10 2.01 22.63 14.73
N ARG A 11 2.83 22.23 15.72
CA ARG A 11 3.77 21.11 15.57
C ARG A 11 3.05 19.80 15.24
N GLN A 12 1.91 19.53 15.85
CA GLN A 12 1.12 18.33 15.55
C GLN A 12 0.54 18.34 14.13
N VAL A 13 -0.01 19.47 13.68
CA VAL A 13 -0.50 19.64 12.30
C VAL A 13 0.62 19.38 11.29
N VAL A 14 1.81 19.97 11.51
CA VAL A 14 2.95 19.79 10.61
C VAL A 14 3.44 18.34 10.60
N LEU A 15 3.56 17.71 11.77
CA LEU A 15 3.97 16.30 11.86
C LEU A 15 2.97 15.38 11.15
N ARG A 16 1.66 15.61 11.34
CA ARG A 16 0.60 14.81 10.72
C ARG A 16 0.57 14.99 9.21
N ALA A 17 0.71 16.23 8.74
CA ALA A 17 0.82 16.54 7.32
C ALA A 17 2.03 15.85 6.67
N LEU A 18 3.20 15.88 7.33
CA LEU A 18 4.41 15.21 6.83
C LEU A 18 4.24 13.70 6.78
N LEU A 19 3.69 13.08 7.83
CA LEU A 19 3.45 11.63 7.87
C LEU A 19 2.50 11.20 6.75
N TRP A 20 1.39 11.93 6.55
CA TRP A 20 0.45 11.63 5.47
C TRP A 20 1.04 11.92 4.08
N SER A 21 1.96 12.86 3.96
CA SER A 21 2.72 13.07 2.72
C SER A 21 3.58 11.87 2.36
N VAL A 22 4.30 11.30 3.34
CA VAL A 22 5.10 10.08 3.16
C VAL A 22 4.21 8.89 2.77
N VAL A 23 3.04 8.77 3.40
CA VAL A 23 2.02 7.78 3.03
C VAL A 23 1.60 7.96 1.57
N GLY A 24 1.31 9.20 1.14
CA GLY A 24 0.92 9.50 -0.23
C GLY A 24 2.02 9.21 -1.26
N ILE A 25 3.27 9.54 -0.95
CA ILE A 25 4.45 9.24 -1.77
C ILE A 25 4.65 7.73 -1.93
N THR A 26 4.36 6.94 -0.89
CA THR A 26 4.44 5.47 -0.95
C THR A 26 3.25 4.86 -1.69
N TYR A 27 2.06 5.43 -1.49
CA TYR A 27 0.81 4.96 -2.09
C TYR A 27 0.81 5.14 -3.61
N ALA A 28 1.21 6.31 -4.10
CA ALA A 28 1.12 6.68 -5.51
C ALA A 28 1.80 5.68 -6.48
N PRO A 29 3.09 5.33 -6.33
CA PRO A 29 3.75 4.44 -7.27
C PRO A 29 3.20 3.01 -7.17
N LEU A 30 2.83 2.58 -5.97
CA LEU A 30 2.28 1.25 -5.74
C LEU A 30 0.89 1.11 -6.39
N PHE A 31 0.02 2.10 -6.23
CA PHE A 31 -1.30 2.13 -6.88
C PHE A 31 -1.18 2.19 -8.40
N VAL A 32 -0.40 3.13 -8.94
CA VAL A 32 -0.28 3.30 -10.40
C VAL A 32 0.34 2.06 -11.04
N GLY A 33 1.35 1.45 -10.42
CA GLY A 33 1.93 0.19 -10.88
C GLY A 33 0.93 -0.96 -10.90
N LEU A 34 0.18 -1.15 -9.81
CA LEU A 34 -0.83 -2.20 -9.70
C LEU A 34 -2.02 -1.98 -10.65
N ASP A 35 -2.49 -0.74 -10.81
CA ASP A 35 -3.59 -0.40 -11.73
C ASP A 35 -3.21 -0.74 -13.17
N ARG A 36 -1.99 -0.37 -13.59
CA ARG A 36 -1.47 -0.74 -14.91
C ARG A 36 -1.31 -2.24 -15.08
N LEU A 37 -0.80 -2.94 -14.06
CA LEU A 37 -0.62 -4.38 -14.10
C LEU A 37 -1.98 -5.10 -14.26
N PHE A 38 -2.97 -4.75 -13.44
CA PHE A 38 -4.31 -5.36 -13.54
C PHE A 38 -5.01 -4.99 -14.84
N ALA A 39 -4.79 -3.79 -15.38
CA ALA A 39 -5.32 -3.40 -16.68
C ALA A 39 -4.77 -4.30 -17.80
N VAL A 40 -3.48 -4.61 -17.78
CA VAL A 40 -2.84 -5.52 -18.76
C VAL A 40 -3.33 -6.96 -18.61
N ILE A 41 -3.61 -7.42 -17.39
CA ILE A 41 -4.16 -8.76 -17.11
C ILE A 41 -5.63 -8.90 -17.61
N GLY A 42 -6.27 -7.81 -18.01
CA GLY A 42 -7.62 -7.82 -18.59
C GLY A 42 -8.73 -7.37 -17.65
N PHE A 43 -8.41 -6.78 -16.49
CA PHE A 43 -9.43 -6.21 -15.60
C PHE A 43 -10.05 -4.91 -16.17
N GLY A 44 -9.43 -4.29 -17.18
CA GLY A 44 -9.95 -3.08 -17.81
C GLY A 44 -10.18 -1.95 -16.81
N ALA A 45 -11.36 -1.32 -16.84
CA ALA A 45 -11.71 -0.24 -15.90
C ALA A 45 -11.73 -0.70 -14.43
N TRP A 46 -11.99 -1.99 -14.18
CA TRP A 46 -12.05 -2.57 -12.84
C TRP A 46 -10.67 -2.82 -12.22
N ALA A 47 -9.58 -2.63 -12.97
CA ALA A 47 -8.20 -2.76 -12.48
C ALA A 47 -7.91 -1.90 -11.24
N THR A 48 -8.58 -0.75 -11.15
CA THR A 48 -8.47 0.20 -10.03
C THR A 48 -8.89 -0.40 -8.69
N VAL A 49 -9.86 -1.32 -8.67
CA VAL A 49 -10.41 -1.89 -7.44
C VAL A 49 -9.40 -2.77 -6.71
N PRO A 50 -8.86 -3.85 -7.31
CA PRO A 50 -7.82 -4.64 -6.67
C PRO A 50 -6.53 -3.84 -6.46
N ALA A 51 -6.19 -2.89 -7.36
CA ALA A 51 -5.06 -2.01 -7.16
C ALA A 51 -5.20 -1.16 -5.90
N ALA A 52 -6.34 -0.50 -5.72
CA ALA A 52 -6.62 0.31 -4.52
C ALA A 52 -6.59 -0.57 -3.26
N ALA A 53 -7.25 -1.72 -3.29
CA ALA A 53 -7.31 -2.66 -2.17
C ALA A 53 -5.93 -3.14 -1.69
N LEU A 54 -5.08 -3.58 -2.62
CA LEU A 54 -3.74 -4.06 -2.28
C LEU A 54 -2.83 -2.92 -1.83
N THR A 55 -2.96 -1.75 -2.44
CA THR A 55 -2.15 -0.58 -2.10
C THR A 55 -2.48 -0.08 -0.69
N THR A 56 -3.76 0.08 -0.36
CA THR A 56 -4.19 0.52 0.98
C THR A 56 -3.73 -0.49 2.03
N ALA A 57 -3.93 -1.78 1.80
CA ALA A 57 -3.49 -2.84 2.70
C ALA A 57 -1.97 -2.80 2.94
N ALA A 58 -1.17 -2.73 1.88
CA ALA A 58 0.29 -2.70 1.98
C ALA A 58 0.77 -1.46 2.75
N VAL A 59 0.28 -0.26 2.40
CA VAL A 59 0.68 0.99 3.04
C VAL A 59 0.29 1.04 4.52
N THR A 60 -0.89 0.52 4.88
CA THR A 60 -1.29 0.40 6.29
C THR A 60 -0.37 -0.55 7.06
N VAL A 61 0.08 -1.65 6.47
CA VAL A 61 1.00 -2.57 7.14
C VAL A 61 2.39 -1.95 7.29
N LEU A 62 2.91 -1.32 6.23
CA LEU A 62 4.20 -0.63 6.25
C LEU A 62 4.29 0.43 7.36
N THR A 63 3.18 1.12 7.62
CA THR A 63 3.12 2.19 8.63
C THR A 63 2.81 1.70 10.04
N SER A 64 2.13 0.56 10.20
CA SER A 64 1.70 0.06 11.53
C SER A 64 2.60 -1.04 12.11
N ALA A 65 3.36 -1.76 11.28
CA ALA A 65 4.09 -2.96 11.70
C ALA A 65 5.49 -3.03 11.10
N GLN A 66 6.33 -2.04 11.43
CA GLN A 66 7.66 -1.87 10.82
C GLN A 66 8.51 -3.15 10.87
N GLN A 67 8.53 -3.88 11.99
CA GLN A 67 9.33 -5.11 12.11
C GLN A 67 8.86 -6.21 11.13
N VAL A 68 7.54 -6.39 10.99
CA VAL A 68 6.94 -7.39 10.09
C VAL A 68 7.17 -6.97 8.64
N ALA A 69 6.98 -5.68 8.34
CA ALA A 69 7.23 -5.11 7.03
C ALA A 69 8.69 -5.28 6.58
N VAL A 70 9.66 -5.03 7.46
CA VAL A 70 11.09 -5.20 7.18
C VAL A 70 11.41 -6.66 6.91
N ALA A 71 10.93 -7.59 7.75
CA ALA A 71 11.15 -9.02 7.55
C ALA A 71 10.55 -9.51 6.22
N ALA A 72 9.31 -9.12 5.92
CA ALA A 72 8.65 -9.47 4.67
C ALA A 72 9.38 -8.89 3.44
N SER A 73 9.85 -7.64 3.55
CA SER A 73 10.62 -6.99 2.48
C SER A 73 11.96 -7.69 2.25
N LEU A 74 12.63 -8.13 3.32
CA LEU A 74 13.88 -8.88 3.23
C LEU A 74 13.66 -10.21 2.50
N VAL A 75 12.58 -10.93 2.81
CA VAL A 75 12.22 -12.17 2.09
C VAL A 75 11.97 -11.90 0.61
N GLY A 76 11.20 -10.87 0.26
CA GLY A 76 10.94 -10.53 -1.14
C GLY A 76 12.19 -10.13 -1.91
N VAL A 77 13.03 -9.26 -1.31
CA VAL A 77 14.31 -8.84 -1.91
C VAL A 77 15.24 -10.04 -2.09
N THR A 78 15.40 -10.89 -1.08
CA THR A 78 16.29 -12.06 -1.18
C THR A 78 15.81 -13.03 -2.25
N VAL A 79 14.53 -13.41 -2.27
CA VAL A 79 13.98 -14.29 -3.31
C VAL A 79 14.14 -13.70 -4.70
N ALA A 80 13.86 -12.40 -4.86
CA ALA A 80 14.02 -11.73 -6.15
C ALA A 80 15.47 -11.66 -6.62
N SER A 81 16.38 -11.23 -5.74
CA SER A 81 17.81 -11.14 -6.04
C SER A 81 18.41 -12.51 -6.36
N PHE A 82 18.12 -13.54 -5.57
CA PHE A 82 18.61 -14.89 -5.87
C PHE A 82 18.02 -15.45 -7.16
N GLY A 83 16.71 -15.25 -7.40
CA GLY A 83 16.08 -15.67 -8.65
C GLY A 83 16.75 -15.03 -9.86
N LEU A 84 16.94 -13.71 -9.83
CA LEU A 84 17.60 -12.96 -10.90
C LEU A 84 19.09 -13.31 -11.05
N LEU A 85 19.80 -13.64 -9.97
CA LEU A 85 21.21 -14.06 -10.04
C LEU A 85 21.38 -15.45 -10.67
N ILE A 86 20.50 -16.39 -10.35
CA ILE A 86 20.62 -17.79 -10.79
C ILE A 86 20.08 -17.98 -12.21
N MET A 87 18.89 -17.44 -12.48
CA MET A 87 18.21 -17.64 -13.76
C MET A 87 18.30 -16.43 -14.69
N GLY A 88 18.90 -15.33 -14.25
CA GLY A 88 19.02 -14.12 -15.06
C GLY A 88 17.69 -13.43 -15.31
N SER A 89 17.65 -12.63 -16.39
CA SER A 89 16.49 -11.85 -16.82
C SER A 89 15.42 -12.66 -17.55
N THR A 90 15.55 -13.99 -17.64
CA THR A 90 14.56 -14.85 -18.30
C THR A 90 13.41 -15.26 -17.39
N LEU A 91 13.50 -14.99 -16.09
CA LEU A 91 12.43 -15.25 -15.14
C LEU A 91 11.25 -14.28 -15.37
N PRO A 92 10.04 -14.79 -15.66
CA PRO A 92 8.87 -13.94 -15.75
C PRO A 92 8.49 -13.37 -14.37
N LEU A 93 8.02 -12.13 -14.35
CA LEU A 93 7.60 -11.42 -13.14
C LEU A 93 6.65 -12.26 -12.28
N GLY A 94 5.67 -12.92 -12.91
CA GLY A 94 4.67 -13.73 -12.23
C GLY A 94 5.27 -14.87 -11.42
N SER A 95 6.23 -15.61 -11.97
CA SER A 95 6.90 -16.71 -11.26
C SER A 95 7.73 -16.22 -10.09
N LEU A 96 8.42 -15.09 -10.24
CA LEU A 96 9.23 -14.52 -9.17
C LEU A 96 8.37 -13.95 -8.04
N ALA A 97 7.31 -13.21 -8.39
CA ALA A 97 6.36 -12.64 -7.45
C ALA A 97 5.63 -13.74 -6.67
N THR A 98 5.16 -14.79 -7.34
CA THR A 98 4.51 -15.94 -6.69
C THR A 98 5.47 -16.72 -5.79
N ALA A 99 6.72 -16.95 -6.23
CA ALA A 99 7.74 -17.58 -5.39
C ALA A 99 8.01 -16.76 -4.12
N ALA A 100 8.13 -15.44 -4.24
CA ALA A 100 8.31 -14.54 -3.10
C ALA A 100 7.08 -14.52 -2.18
N ALA A 101 5.87 -14.56 -2.74
CA ALA A 101 4.63 -14.65 -1.98
C ALA A 101 4.60 -15.93 -1.13
N VAL A 102 4.88 -17.07 -1.75
CA VAL A 102 4.91 -18.38 -1.09
C VAL A 102 6.00 -18.42 -0.02
N ALA A 103 7.21 -17.95 -0.33
CA ALA A 103 8.31 -17.87 0.63
C ALA A 103 7.95 -16.97 1.83
N GLY A 104 7.30 -15.83 1.59
CA GLY A 104 6.82 -14.92 2.63
C GLY A 104 5.74 -15.57 3.50
N ILE A 105 4.79 -16.30 2.92
CA ILE A 105 3.77 -17.05 3.67
C ILE A 105 4.45 -18.11 4.56
N ILE A 106 5.37 -18.91 4.00
CA ILE A 106 6.10 -19.92 4.76
C ILE A 106 6.88 -19.27 5.90
N ALA A 107 7.61 -18.19 5.64
CA ALA A 107 8.33 -17.44 6.67
C ALA A 107 7.39 -16.92 7.76
N GLY A 108 6.22 -16.39 7.40
CA GLY A 108 5.22 -15.92 8.35
C GLY A 108 4.55 -17.03 9.17
N LEU A 109 4.47 -18.25 8.63
CA LEU A 109 3.99 -19.43 9.35
C LEU A 109 5.06 -20.01 10.28
N VAL A 110 6.34 -19.95 9.91
CA VAL A 110 7.45 -20.52 10.68
C VAL A 110 7.94 -19.57 11.77
N VAL A 111 8.07 -18.28 11.46
CA VAL A 111 8.62 -17.27 12.38
C VAL A 111 7.54 -16.80 13.34
N ARG A 112 7.75 -17.07 14.64
CA ARG A 112 6.88 -16.56 15.71
C ARG A 112 7.26 -15.13 16.06
N PHE A 113 6.48 -14.19 15.58
CA PHE A 113 6.55 -12.80 16.04
C PHE A 113 5.88 -12.67 17.43
N PRO A 114 6.34 -11.74 18.29
CA PRO A 114 5.74 -11.51 19.61
C PRO A 114 4.21 -11.30 19.52
N GLN A 115 3.45 -12.19 20.15
CA GLN A 115 2.05 -12.52 19.80
C GLN A 115 1.00 -11.46 20.15
N CYS A 116 1.27 -10.51 21.04
CA CYS A 116 0.27 -9.52 21.44
C CYS A 116 0.18 -8.28 20.53
N CYS A 117 1.21 -7.99 19.73
CA CYS A 117 1.25 -6.76 18.92
C CYS A 117 0.79 -6.96 17.46
N THR A 118 0.78 -8.20 16.93
CA THR A 118 0.54 -8.43 15.49
C THR A 118 -0.91 -8.69 15.11
N TRP A 119 -1.80 -9.02 16.06
CA TRP A 119 -3.23 -9.24 15.79
C TRP A 119 -3.87 -8.03 15.11
N HIS A 120 -3.55 -6.82 15.59
CA HIS A 120 -4.02 -5.57 15.02
C HIS A 120 -3.54 -5.35 13.59
N VAL A 121 -2.39 -5.93 13.19
CA VAL A 121 -1.80 -5.68 11.87
C VAL A 121 -2.61 -6.34 10.78
N ALA A 122 -2.94 -7.62 10.95
CA ALA A 122 -3.76 -8.34 9.99
C ALA A 122 -5.19 -7.77 9.89
N GLY A 123 -5.78 -7.42 11.04
CA GLY A 123 -7.08 -6.75 11.09
C GLY A 123 -7.06 -5.40 10.39
N LYS A 124 -6.05 -4.56 10.66
CA LYS A 124 -5.85 -3.26 10.00
C LYS A 124 -5.63 -3.41 8.50
N ALA A 125 -4.82 -4.39 8.08
CA ALA A 125 -4.57 -4.66 6.67
C ALA A 125 -5.83 -5.07 5.93
N PHE A 126 -6.63 -5.98 6.51
CA PHE A 126 -7.89 -6.42 5.93
C PHE A 126 -8.91 -5.28 5.87
N ALA A 127 -9.08 -4.54 6.97
CA ALA A 127 -9.99 -3.41 7.01
C ALA A 127 -9.56 -2.32 5.99
N ALA A 128 -8.27 -2.04 5.88
CA ALA A 128 -7.72 -1.15 4.85
C ALA A 128 -7.94 -1.70 3.44
N ALA A 129 -7.84 -3.00 3.21
CA ALA A 129 -8.15 -3.62 1.93
C ALA A 129 -9.61 -3.41 1.55
N VAL A 130 -10.54 -3.66 2.49
CA VAL A 130 -11.98 -3.42 2.31
C VAL A 130 -12.25 -1.95 2.00
N THR A 131 -11.63 -1.03 2.74
CA THR A 131 -11.72 0.41 2.45
C THR A 131 -11.18 0.72 1.06
N GLY A 132 -10.06 0.12 0.66
CA GLY A 132 -9.49 0.28 -0.68
C GLY A 132 -10.40 -0.24 -1.79
N ILE A 133 -11.10 -1.37 -1.57
CA ILE A 133 -12.13 -1.88 -2.48
C ILE A 133 -13.24 -0.83 -2.63
N LEU A 134 -13.79 -0.34 -1.52
CA LEU A 134 -14.86 0.67 -1.55
C LEU A 134 -14.41 1.98 -2.22
N CYS A 135 -13.22 2.47 -1.93
CA CYS A 135 -12.69 3.69 -2.56
C CYS A 135 -12.42 3.47 -4.05
N GLY A 136 -11.89 2.30 -4.41
CA GLY A 136 -11.65 1.90 -5.80
C GLY A 136 -12.93 1.79 -6.59
N THR A 137 -13.98 1.18 -6.04
CA THR A 137 -15.29 1.08 -6.73
C THR A 137 -15.91 2.47 -6.92
N VAL A 138 -15.89 3.33 -5.90
CA VAL A 138 -16.35 4.71 -6.05
C VAL A 138 -15.55 5.44 -7.13
N LEU A 139 -14.23 5.25 -7.19
CA LEU A 139 -13.39 5.84 -8.22
C LEU A 139 -13.77 5.34 -9.63
N VAL A 140 -14.05 4.05 -9.82
CA VAL A 140 -14.53 3.51 -11.12
C VAL A 140 -15.76 4.28 -11.60
N PHE A 141 -16.73 4.49 -10.72
CA PHE A 141 -17.97 5.20 -11.06
C PHE A 141 -17.77 6.72 -11.20
N ALA A 142 -16.80 7.30 -10.50
CA ALA A 142 -16.51 8.74 -10.56
C ALA A 142 -15.66 9.14 -11.77
N LYS A 143 -14.78 8.26 -12.28
CA LYS A 143 -13.94 8.49 -13.47
C LYS A 143 -14.69 9.04 -14.70
N PRO A 144 -15.86 8.53 -15.10
CA PRO A 144 -16.60 9.08 -16.24
C PRO A 144 -17.25 10.44 -15.95
N LEU A 145 -17.44 10.81 -14.68
CA LEU A 145 -18.12 12.04 -14.27
C LEU A 145 -17.17 13.23 -14.13
N VAL A 146 -15.89 12.98 -13.85
CA VAL A 146 -14.88 14.02 -13.56
C VAL A 146 -13.62 13.77 -14.37
N GLU A 147 -13.36 14.61 -15.37
CA GLU A 147 -12.19 14.48 -16.26
C GLU A 147 -10.86 14.40 -15.49
N GLY A 148 -10.74 15.15 -14.39
CA GLY A 148 -9.54 15.13 -13.53
C GLY A 148 -9.21 13.76 -12.95
N LEU A 149 -10.21 12.90 -12.70
CA LEU A 149 -10.02 11.55 -12.12
C LEU A 149 -9.55 10.51 -13.13
N GLN A 150 -9.59 10.82 -14.43
CA GLN A 150 -9.03 9.95 -15.46
C GLN A 150 -7.50 9.97 -15.43
N SER A 151 -6.91 11.07 -14.95
CA SER A 151 -5.47 11.16 -14.74
C SER A 151 -5.04 10.30 -13.53
N PRO A 152 -3.88 9.61 -13.61
CA PRO A 152 -3.32 8.87 -12.46
C PRO A 152 -3.13 9.76 -11.23
N ALA A 153 -2.76 11.02 -11.45
CA ALA A 153 -2.57 11.99 -10.39
C ALA A 153 -3.88 12.32 -9.65
N GLY A 154 -4.98 12.54 -10.39
CA GLY A 154 -6.30 12.79 -9.82
C GLY A 154 -6.87 11.57 -9.12
N ALA A 155 -6.68 10.37 -9.69
CA ALA A 155 -7.06 9.11 -9.05
C ALA A 155 -6.35 8.92 -7.70
N VAL A 156 -5.03 9.14 -7.64
CA VAL A 156 -4.24 9.05 -6.40
C VAL A 156 -4.70 10.08 -5.37
N ALA A 157 -4.90 11.33 -5.77
CA ALA A 157 -5.39 12.39 -4.88
C ALA A 157 -6.77 12.03 -4.27
N PHE A 158 -7.68 11.53 -5.10
CA PHE A 158 -8.99 11.07 -4.66
C PHE A 158 -8.89 9.92 -3.65
N LEU A 159 -8.13 8.89 -3.99
CA LEU A 159 -7.97 7.70 -3.14
C LEU A 159 -7.34 8.04 -1.79
N ILE A 160 -6.30 8.87 -1.74
CA ILE A 160 -5.66 9.26 -0.48
C ILE A 160 -6.63 10.05 0.41
N SER A 161 -7.37 10.98 -0.18
CA SER A 161 -8.35 11.80 0.55
C SER A 161 -9.45 10.94 1.16
N ILE A 162 -10.09 10.10 0.34
CA ILE A 162 -11.23 9.30 0.77
C ILE A 162 -10.80 8.17 1.69
N ASN A 163 -9.71 7.48 1.37
CA ASN A 163 -9.21 6.41 2.22
C ASN A 163 -8.83 6.95 3.60
N GLY A 164 -8.29 8.18 3.71
CA GLY A 164 -8.03 8.81 5.01
C GLY A 164 -9.29 9.00 5.86
N MET A 165 -10.38 9.47 5.25
CA MET A 165 -11.67 9.63 5.94
C MET A 165 -12.29 8.28 6.33
N PHE A 166 -12.36 7.33 5.40
CA PHE A 166 -12.96 6.02 5.66
C PHE A 166 -12.14 5.19 6.64
N TYR A 167 -10.81 5.28 6.59
CA TYR A 167 -9.96 4.59 7.55
C TYR A 167 -10.30 5.02 8.98
N VAL A 168 -10.43 6.32 9.22
CA VAL A 168 -10.77 6.83 10.56
C VAL A 168 -12.19 6.46 10.97
N ALA A 169 -13.16 6.55 10.04
CA ALA A 169 -14.56 6.26 10.34
C ALA A 169 -14.85 4.77 10.56
N VAL A 170 -14.29 3.89 9.73
CA VAL A 170 -14.65 2.46 9.68
C VAL A 170 -13.69 1.60 10.47
N VAL A 171 -12.38 1.79 10.29
CA VAL A 171 -11.37 0.85 10.83
C VAL A 171 -11.33 0.92 12.34
N ARG A 172 -11.53 2.09 12.95
CA ARG A 172 -11.58 2.23 14.41
C ARG A 172 -12.72 1.39 15.01
N GLN A 173 -13.94 1.60 14.53
CA GLN A 173 -15.12 0.90 15.04
C GLN A 173 -15.04 -0.60 14.79
N TRP A 174 -14.46 -1.02 13.65
CA TRP A 174 -14.21 -2.41 13.35
C TRP A 174 -13.18 -3.06 14.28
N ILE A 175 -12.07 -2.38 14.58
CA ILE A 175 -11.04 -2.90 15.51
C ILE A 175 -11.62 -3.03 16.92
N GLU A 176 -12.39 -2.05 17.38
CA GLU A 176 -13.04 -2.07 18.69
C GLU A 176 -14.07 -3.24 18.78
N GLN A 177 -14.80 -3.54 17.70
CA GLN A 177 -15.79 -4.62 17.66
C GLN A 177 -15.20 -6.03 17.45
N LEU A 178 -14.06 -6.14 16.76
CA LEU A 178 -13.39 -7.42 16.47
C LEU A 178 -12.49 -7.91 17.62
N GLY A 179 -12.77 -7.49 18.86
CA GLY A 179 -12.01 -7.83 20.06
C GLY A 179 -11.57 -9.30 20.10
N CYS A 180 -10.31 -9.52 20.48
CA CYS A 180 -9.58 -10.79 20.68
C CYS A 180 -10.29 -12.11 20.27
N ALA A 181 -10.68 -12.27 19.00
CA ALA A 181 -11.37 -13.46 18.54
C ALA A 181 -10.39 -14.54 18.03
N SER A 182 -10.15 -15.59 18.83
CA SER A 182 -9.47 -16.86 18.51
C SER A 182 -8.04 -16.80 17.91
N GLN A 183 -7.05 -17.31 18.66
CA GLN A 183 -5.62 -17.33 18.29
C GLN A 183 -5.29 -18.05 16.97
N GLY A 184 -6.07 -19.05 16.56
CA GLY A 184 -5.75 -19.91 15.40
C GLY A 184 -5.79 -19.22 14.03
N SER A 185 -6.71 -18.25 13.84
CA SER A 185 -6.82 -17.52 12.55
C SER A 185 -5.75 -16.42 12.40
N CYS A 186 -5.05 -16.05 13.48
CA CYS A 186 -4.07 -14.96 13.48
C CYS A 186 -2.89 -15.25 12.56
N GLN A 187 -2.31 -16.44 12.71
CA GLN A 187 -1.04 -16.79 12.10
C GLN A 187 -1.16 -16.86 10.57
N LEU A 188 -2.28 -17.37 10.08
CA LEU A 188 -2.57 -17.42 8.64
C LEU A 188 -2.71 -16.01 8.05
N ARG A 189 -3.49 -15.13 8.69
CA ARG A 189 -3.68 -13.76 8.18
C ARG A 189 -2.38 -12.97 8.20
N GLN A 190 -1.58 -13.12 9.25
CA GLN A 190 -0.25 -12.52 9.32
C GLN A 190 0.68 -13.05 8.22
N ALA A 191 0.69 -14.36 7.99
CA ALA A 191 1.48 -14.98 6.93
C ALA A 191 1.06 -14.49 5.54
N LEU A 192 -0.24 -14.31 5.29
CA LEU A 192 -0.75 -13.73 4.04
C LEU A 192 -0.26 -12.29 3.83
N VAL A 193 -0.25 -11.48 4.89
CA VAL A 193 0.28 -10.11 4.83
C VAL A 193 1.79 -10.10 4.53
N ILE A 194 2.56 -10.99 5.17
CA ILE A 194 4.00 -11.13 4.91
C ILE A 194 4.23 -11.58 3.45
N GLY A 195 3.47 -12.55 2.97
CA GLY A 195 3.48 -12.99 1.58
C GLY A 195 3.18 -11.86 0.60
N LEU A 196 2.16 -11.05 0.87
CA LEU A 196 1.80 -9.90 0.04
C LEU A 196 2.95 -8.88 -0.06
N ILE A 197 3.58 -8.52 1.07
CA ILE A 197 4.70 -7.56 1.07
C ILE A 197 5.92 -8.18 0.39
N ALA A 198 6.22 -9.45 0.62
CA ALA A 198 7.31 -10.16 -0.06
C ALA A 198 7.10 -10.19 -1.59
N MET A 199 5.87 -10.45 -2.05
CA MET A 199 5.49 -10.39 -3.46
C MET A 199 5.71 -9.00 -4.07
N LEU A 200 5.21 -7.95 -3.39
CA LEU A 200 5.32 -6.57 -3.87
C LEU A 200 6.78 -6.10 -3.93
N THR A 201 7.58 -6.45 -2.93
CA THR A 201 9.01 -6.12 -2.90
C THR A 201 9.80 -6.89 -3.96
N ALA A 202 9.50 -8.17 -4.17
CA ALA A 202 10.09 -8.94 -5.25
C ALA A 202 9.74 -8.38 -6.64
N ALA A 203 8.47 -7.97 -6.84
CA ALA A 203 8.05 -7.32 -8.06
C ALA A 203 8.80 -6.00 -8.31
N SER A 204 8.98 -5.18 -7.26
CA SER A 204 9.77 -3.94 -7.35
C SER A 204 11.22 -4.19 -7.76
N VAL A 205 11.88 -5.20 -7.17
CA VAL A 205 13.25 -5.59 -7.53
C VAL A 205 13.32 -6.07 -8.97
N TRP A 206 12.33 -6.87 -9.41
CA TRP A 206 12.26 -7.35 -10.79
C TRP A 206 12.13 -6.20 -11.80
N VAL A 207 11.29 -5.19 -11.53
CA VAL A 207 11.12 -4.02 -12.42
C VAL A 207 12.43 -3.26 -12.60
N VAL A 208 13.19 -3.09 -11.51
CA VAL A 208 14.52 -2.46 -11.57
C VAL A 208 15.51 -3.33 -12.35
N GLY A 209 15.49 -4.65 -12.16
CA GLY A 209 16.35 -5.57 -12.93
C GLY A 209 16.00 -5.60 -14.42
N ALA A 210 14.72 -5.59 -14.75
CA ALA A 210 14.22 -5.60 -16.12
C ALA A 210 14.56 -4.31 -16.87
N SER A 211 14.50 -3.16 -16.21
CA SER A 211 14.86 -1.87 -16.82
C SER A 211 16.35 -1.77 -17.13
N VAL A 212 17.22 -2.28 -16.26
CA VAL A 212 18.68 -2.29 -16.49
C VAL A 212 19.08 -3.26 -17.61
N THR A 213 18.37 -4.39 -17.73
CA THR A 213 18.68 -5.41 -18.74
C THR A 213 18.06 -5.13 -20.11
N GLY A 214 17.29 -4.04 -20.26
CA GLY A 214 16.72 -3.61 -21.54
C GLY A 214 15.71 -4.58 -22.14
N ARG A 215 15.06 -5.41 -21.31
CA ARG A 215 14.08 -6.40 -21.79
C ARG A 215 12.80 -5.69 -22.21
N THR A 216 12.53 -5.65 -23.50
CA THR A 216 11.29 -5.14 -24.10
C THR A 216 10.64 -6.26 -24.91
N GLY A 217 9.36 -6.56 -24.68
CA GLY A 217 8.67 -7.62 -25.44
C GLY A 217 7.42 -8.20 -24.79
N ASP A 218 7.25 -8.04 -23.47
CA ASP A 218 6.03 -8.46 -22.78
C ASP A 218 5.19 -7.22 -22.43
N ALA A 219 3.87 -7.27 -22.68
CA ALA A 219 2.95 -6.15 -22.42
C ALA A 219 3.01 -5.63 -20.97
N ILE A 220 3.32 -6.51 -20.02
CA ILE A 220 3.53 -6.16 -18.61
C ILE A 220 4.80 -5.31 -18.44
N THR A 221 5.90 -5.71 -19.08
CA THR A 221 7.17 -5.00 -19.02
C THR A 221 7.04 -3.62 -19.67
N ASP A 222 6.38 -3.53 -20.81
CA ASP A 222 6.15 -2.26 -21.49
C ASP A 222 5.28 -1.32 -20.64
N ALA A 223 4.21 -1.83 -20.02
CA ALA A 223 3.38 -1.06 -19.11
C ALA A 223 4.18 -0.52 -17.91
N LEU A 224 5.07 -1.32 -17.34
CA LEU A 224 5.90 -0.93 -16.20
C LEU A 224 7.04 0.04 -16.61
N LEU A 225 7.59 -0.09 -17.82
CA LEU A 225 8.61 0.84 -18.34
C LEU A 225 8.06 2.24 -18.63
N THR A 226 6.74 2.40 -18.79
CA THR A 226 6.10 3.74 -18.89
C THR A 226 5.88 4.43 -17.55
N LEU A 227 6.01 3.72 -16.42
CA LEU A 227 5.80 4.27 -15.08
C LEU A 227 6.64 5.52 -14.79
N PRO A 228 7.95 5.59 -15.11
CA PRO A 228 8.79 6.74 -14.81
C PRO A 228 8.28 8.07 -15.38
N HIS A 229 7.51 8.05 -16.48
CA HIS A 229 6.93 9.26 -17.06
C HIS A 229 5.68 9.74 -16.33
N VAL A 230 4.93 8.83 -15.70
CA VAL A 230 3.66 9.13 -15.01
C VAL A 230 3.89 9.35 -13.50
N LEU A 231 4.91 8.72 -12.94
CA LEU A 231 5.21 8.72 -11.52
C LEU A 231 5.43 10.11 -10.92
N PRO A 232 6.18 11.05 -11.53
CA PRO A 232 6.47 12.34 -10.91
C PRO A 232 5.20 13.11 -10.57
N LEU A 233 4.22 13.12 -11.47
CA LEU A 233 2.94 13.80 -11.25
C LEU A 233 2.09 13.07 -10.20
N ALA A 234 2.05 11.74 -10.23
CA ALA A 234 1.32 10.94 -9.25
C ALA A 234 1.94 11.04 -7.84
N LEU A 235 3.27 11.11 -7.75
CA LEU A 235 4.02 11.33 -6.51
C LEU A 235 3.75 12.72 -5.95
N ALA A 236 3.79 13.75 -6.81
CA ALA A 236 3.47 15.11 -6.40
C ALA A 236 2.02 15.23 -5.91
N SER A 237 1.05 14.65 -6.62
CA SER A 237 -0.35 14.64 -6.16
C SER A 237 -0.51 13.86 -4.87
N GLY A 238 0.15 12.70 -4.75
CA GLY A 238 0.14 11.92 -3.52
C GLY A 238 0.72 12.68 -2.33
N ALA A 239 1.85 13.37 -2.52
CA ALA A 239 2.50 14.17 -1.49
C ALA A 239 1.62 15.36 -1.05
N ILE A 240 1.09 16.13 -2.00
CA ILE A 240 0.26 17.31 -1.75
C ILE A 240 -1.04 16.90 -1.08
N THR A 241 -1.73 15.91 -1.63
CA THR A 241 -2.99 15.45 -1.05
C THR A 241 -2.77 14.82 0.32
N GLY A 242 -1.68 14.09 0.52
CA GLY A 242 -1.26 13.62 1.85
C GLY A 242 -1.11 14.76 2.86
N VAL A 243 -0.41 15.84 2.50
CA VAL A 243 -0.28 17.04 3.35
C VAL A 243 -1.66 17.60 3.71
N ILE A 244 -2.54 17.78 2.72
CA ILE A 244 -3.88 18.35 2.92
C ILE A 244 -4.72 17.43 3.81
N THR A 245 -4.79 16.14 3.52
CA THR A 245 -5.55 15.16 4.31
C THR A 245 -5.02 15.10 5.74
N GLY A 246 -3.70 15.05 5.93
CA GLY A 246 -3.09 15.04 7.26
C GLY A 246 -3.40 16.30 8.07
N ALA A 247 -3.32 17.48 7.43
CA ALA A 247 -3.68 18.74 8.08
C ALA A 247 -5.16 18.80 8.46
N LEU A 248 -6.06 18.41 7.55
CA LEU A 248 -7.50 18.39 7.82
C LEU A 248 -7.86 17.44 8.97
N LEU A 249 -7.29 16.23 8.99
CA LEU A 249 -7.53 15.27 10.06
C LEU A 249 -7.10 15.81 11.44
N GLU A 250 -6.03 16.61 11.51
CA GLU A 250 -5.63 17.27 12.75
C GLU A 250 -6.56 18.44 13.11
N ILE A 251 -6.94 19.25 12.12
CA ILE A 251 -7.82 20.40 12.33
C ILE A 251 -9.18 19.95 12.87
N PHE A 252 -9.70 18.82 12.38
CA PHE A 252 -10.95 18.22 12.86
C PHE A 252 -10.78 17.32 14.09
N GLU A 253 -9.59 17.32 14.72
CA GLU A 253 -9.30 16.59 15.97
C GLU A 253 -9.60 15.09 15.90
N PHE A 254 -9.44 14.47 14.73
CA PHE A 254 -9.56 13.03 14.61
C PHE A 254 -8.40 12.37 15.36
N ARG A 255 -8.66 11.68 16.48
CA ARG A 255 -7.65 10.90 17.22
C ARG A 255 -6.94 9.89 16.31
N TRP A 256 -5.64 9.70 16.51
CA TRP A 256 -4.86 8.71 15.77
C TRP A 256 -5.18 7.28 16.27
N VAL A 257 -5.14 6.31 15.35
CA VAL A 257 -5.31 4.87 15.65
C VAL A 257 -4.19 4.29 16.53
N HIS A 258 -3.11 5.05 16.79
CA HIS A 258 -2.02 4.64 17.69
C HIS A 258 -2.14 5.25 19.10
N ASP A 259 -3.16 6.06 19.36
CA ASP A 259 -3.41 6.66 20.69
C ASP A 259 -4.31 5.76 21.57
N ALA A 260 -4.27 4.44 21.37
CA ALA A 260 -5.01 3.42 22.12
C ALA A 260 -4.09 2.26 22.50
#